data_AF-A0A8T5SFZ6-F1
#
_entry.id   AF-A0A8T5SFZ6-F1
#
_cell.length_a   1.000
_cell.length_b   1.000
_cell.length_c   1.000
_cell.angle_alpha   90.00
_cell.angle_beta   90.00
_cell.angle_gamma   90.00
#
_symmetry.space_group_name_H-M   'P 1'
#
loop_
_entity.id
_entity.type
_entity.pdbx_description
1 polymer ?
#
loop_
_entity_poly.entity_id
_entity_poly.type
_entity_poly.pdbx_seq_one_letter_code
_entity_poly.pdbx_strand_id
1 'polypeptide(L)'
;MLAIYEIKGGFRGFAEVKPGIHYVTVKDDGKMVEGFWCEVKSNDTVIKRYDYQSKSFVDCEPEEELRYKDMAISGAMNQALIPVMKKSYSLVQFWLELTSYLKYENYPFTLHKEEPMTPPTELTPKELEEWYLTTFKSRFEQAFQNKHNRDMFSFFEELQFAYISYVLFKDEQAYDCYFYLIQAVYNAGEWSVTNAPGFFRGFLDIIRKQFNTIKAEDLIPDNKLIANLSNLLEDMDDSGIEPLKEKASEFRRYLDERGIQI
;
A
#
# COMPACT_ATOMS: atom_id res chain seq x y z
N MET A 1 -11.11 -2.83 1.09
CA MET A 1 -12.17 -2.50 0.12
C MET A 1 -12.03 -3.47 -1.05
N LEU A 2 -13.07 -4.26 -1.37
CA LEU A 2 -13.02 -5.29 -2.40
C LEU A 2 -14.26 -5.16 -3.30
N ALA A 3 -14.07 -5.17 -4.62
CA ALA A 3 -15.17 -5.35 -5.56
C ALA A 3 -15.50 -6.84 -5.64
N ILE A 4 -16.57 -7.26 -4.96
CA ILE A 4 -17.00 -8.65 -4.88
C ILE A 4 -18.17 -8.86 -5.84
N TYR A 5 -18.06 -9.88 -6.68
CA TYR A 5 -19.09 -10.24 -7.65
C TYR A 5 -19.50 -11.70 -7.48
N GLU A 6 -20.80 -11.96 -7.45
CA GLU A 6 -21.33 -13.31 -7.59
C GLU A 6 -21.16 -13.75 -9.05
N ILE A 7 -20.40 -14.83 -9.26
CA ILE A 7 -20.19 -15.43 -10.58
C ILE A 7 -21.08 -16.67 -10.72
N LYS A 8 -21.64 -16.86 -11.92
CA LYS A 8 -22.48 -18.02 -12.27
C LYS A 8 -21.88 -18.74 -13.48
N GLY A 9 -22.43 -19.91 -13.80
CA GLY A 9 -21.99 -20.71 -14.96
C GLY A 9 -21.89 -19.86 -16.23
N GLY A 10 -20.78 -20.00 -16.95
CA GLY A 10 -20.49 -19.20 -18.15
C GLY A 10 -19.68 -17.92 -17.91
N PHE A 11 -19.36 -17.56 -16.66
CA PHE A 11 -18.44 -16.47 -16.35
C PHE A 11 -17.07 -16.68 -17.04
N ARG A 12 -16.55 -15.61 -17.69
CA ARG A 12 -15.27 -15.63 -18.40
C ARG A 12 -14.28 -14.55 -17.93
N GLY A 13 -14.66 -13.73 -16.95
CA GLY A 13 -13.77 -12.70 -16.40
C GLY A 13 -14.41 -11.33 -16.32
N PHE A 14 -13.56 -10.31 -16.38
CA PHE A 14 -13.90 -8.92 -16.16
C PHE A 14 -13.60 -8.09 -17.41
N ALA A 15 -14.48 -7.14 -17.72
CA ALA A 15 -14.33 -6.16 -18.80
C ALA A 15 -14.25 -4.75 -18.24
N GLU A 16 -13.81 -3.82 -19.09
CA GLU A 16 -13.64 -2.40 -18.76
C GLU A 16 -12.68 -2.16 -17.58
N VAL A 17 -11.77 -3.09 -17.29
CA VAL A 17 -10.80 -2.94 -16.19
C VAL A 17 -9.85 -1.79 -16.52
N LYS A 18 -9.71 -0.84 -15.58
CA LYS A 18 -8.78 0.29 -15.75
C LYS A 18 -7.33 -0.21 -15.75
N PRO A 19 -6.45 0.39 -16.57
CA PRO A 19 -5.03 0.08 -16.52
C PRO A 19 -4.43 0.31 -15.13
N GLY A 20 -3.50 -0.55 -14.72
CA GLY A 20 -2.86 -0.54 -13.41
C GLY A 20 -2.68 -1.93 -12.84
N ILE A 21 -2.22 -1.98 -11.58
CA ILE A 21 -1.99 -3.23 -10.86
C ILE A 21 -3.28 -3.66 -10.16
N HIS A 22 -3.61 -4.94 -10.26
CA HIS A 22 -4.80 -5.55 -9.68
C HIS A 22 -4.44 -6.82 -8.93
N TYR A 23 -5.26 -7.16 -7.95
CA TYR A 23 -5.25 -8.46 -7.31
C TYR A 23 -6.58 -9.16 -7.58
N VAL A 24 -6.52 -10.37 -8.13
CA VAL A 24 -7.70 -11.16 -8.49
C VAL A 24 -7.71 -12.44 -7.66
N THR A 25 -8.83 -12.70 -7.01
CA THR A 25 -9.07 -13.91 -6.20
C THR A 25 -10.53 -14.35 -6.36
N VAL A 26 -10.82 -15.59 -5.98
CA VAL A 26 -12.17 -16.15 -5.95
C VAL A 26 -12.47 -16.68 -4.55
N LYS A 27 -13.76 -16.73 -4.22
CA LYS A 27 -14.24 -17.43 -3.02
C LYS A 27 -14.76 -18.79 -3.45
N ASP A 28 -14.07 -19.85 -3.07
CA ASP A 28 -14.43 -21.25 -3.35
C ASP A 28 -14.83 -21.95 -2.04
N ASP A 29 -15.99 -22.62 -2.03
CA ASP A 29 -16.59 -23.24 -0.83
C ASP A 29 -16.61 -22.31 0.41
N GLY A 30 -16.88 -21.03 0.18
CA GLY A 30 -16.95 -20.04 1.26
C GLY A 30 -15.60 -19.54 1.77
N LYS A 31 -14.48 -20.01 1.21
CA LYS A 31 -13.11 -19.59 1.57
C LYS A 31 -12.47 -18.80 0.43
N MET A 32 -11.75 -17.74 0.78
CA MET A 32 -10.91 -17.04 -0.21
C MET A 32 -9.75 -17.96 -0.57
N VAL A 33 -9.53 -18.21 -1.85
CA VAL A 33 -8.32 -18.91 -2.32
C VAL A 33 -7.23 -17.90 -2.62
N GLU A 34 -5.99 -18.38 -2.65
CA GLU A 34 -4.87 -17.57 -3.08
C GLU A 34 -5.11 -17.06 -4.50
N GLY A 35 -5.11 -15.73 -4.63
CA GLY A 35 -5.25 -15.03 -5.88
C GLY A 35 -3.93 -14.84 -6.60
N PHE A 36 -3.93 -13.94 -7.57
CA PHE A 36 -2.71 -13.51 -8.26
C PHE A 36 -2.72 -12.00 -8.45
N TRP A 37 -1.52 -11.43 -8.42
CA TRP A 37 -1.28 -10.06 -8.86
C TRP A 37 -1.16 -10.03 -10.38
N CYS A 38 -1.66 -8.99 -11.01
CA CYS A 38 -1.44 -8.72 -12.42
C CYS A 38 -1.36 -7.22 -12.71
N GLU A 39 -0.68 -6.87 -13.78
CA GLU A 39 -0.76 -5.55 -14.39
C GLU A 39 -1.64 -5.61 -15.63
N VAL A 40 -2.65 -4.75 -15.69
CA VAL A 40 -3.47 -4.56 -16.88
C VAL A 40 -2.95 -3.31 -17.59
N LYS A 41 -2.46 -3.47 -18.83
CA LYS A 41 -2.05 -2.34 -19.67
C LYS A 41 -3.22 -1.86 -20.53
N SER A 42 -3.08 -0.67 -21.11
CA SER A 42 -4.06 -0.15 -22.07
C SER A 42 -4.18 -1.09 -23.28
N ASN A 43 -5.42 -1.47 -23.61
CA ASN A 43 -5.74 -2.43 -24.68
C ASN A 43 -5.11 -3.83 -24.48
N ASP A 44 -4.80 -4.20 -23.25
CA ASP A 44 -4.26 -5.51 -22.90
C ASP A 44 -5.33 -6.41 -22.26
N THR A 45 -5.07 -7.71 -22.22
CA THR A 45 -5.93 -8.70 -21.59
C THR A 45 -5.08 -9.72 -20.85
N VAL A 46 -5.31 -9.87 -19.55
CA VAL A 46 -4.66 -10.90 -18.73
C VAL A 46 -5.56 -12.13 -18.70
N ILE A 47 -5.03 -13.27 -19.12
CA ILE A 47 -5.75 -14.55 -19.09
C ILE A 47 -5.13 -15.43 -18.01
N LYS A 48 -5.96 -15.92 -17.10
CA LYS A 48 -5.62 -16.96 -16.13
C LYS A 48 -6.74 -18.00 -16.11
N ARG A 49 -6.38 -19.25 -15.87
CA ARG A 49 -7.34 -20.33 -15.65
C ARG A 49 -7.40 -20.67 -14.16
N TYR A 50 -8.60 -20.78 -13.62
CA TYR A 50 -8.78 -21.34 -12.29
C TYR A 50 -8.84 -22.87 -12.39
N ASP A 51 -7.88 -23.55 -11.77
CA ASP A 51 -7.86 -25.02 -11.69
C ASP A 51 -8.54 -25.48 -10.39
N TYR A 52 -9.67 -26.15 -10.54
CA TYR A 52 -10.49 -26.66 -9.43
C TYR A 52 -9.83 -27.79 -8.65
N GLN A 53 -8.87 -28.53 -9.23
CA GLN A 53 -8.17 -29.60 -8.54
C GLN A 53 -7.10 -29.04 -7.60
N SER A 54 -6.25 -28.15 -8.11
CA SER A 54 -5.21 -27.48 -7.31
C SER A 54 -5.74 -26.30 -6.49
N LYS A 55 -6.95 -25.83 -6.76
CA LYS A 55 -7.58 -24.62 -6.18
C LYS A 55 -6.74 -23.36 -6.37
N SER A 56 -6.04 -23.26 -7.50
CA SER A 56 -5.14 -22.15 -7.82
C SER A 56 -5.39 -21.55 -9.20
N PHE A 57 -4.93 -20.31 -9.40
CA PHE A 57 -4.86 -19.72 -10.73
C PHE A 57 -3.57 -20.16 -11.43
N VAL A 58 -3.70 -20.71 -12.63
CA VAL A 58 -2.60 -21.17 -13.46
C VAL A 58 -2.58 -20.39 -14.79
N ASP A 59 -1.39 -20.29 -15.38
CA ASP A 59 -1.26 -19.81 -16.75
C ASP A 59 -1.93 -20.77 -17.73
N CYS A 60 -2.48 -20.21 -18.80
CA CYS A 60 -3.02 -20.99 -19.90
C CYS A 60 -1.88 -21.44 -20.82
N GLU A 61 -2.12 -22.51 -21.58
CA GLU A 61 -1.23 -22.84 -22.69
C GLU A 61 -1.26 -21.70 -23.74
N PRO A 62 -0.15 -21.42 -24.45
CA PRO A 62 -0.05 -20.26 -25.35
C PRO A 62 -1.17 -20.16 -26.39
N GLU A 63 -1.62 -21.30 -26.95
CA GLU A 63 -2.71 -21.35 -27.92
C GLU A 63 -4.07 -20.97 -27.29
N GLU A 64 -4.31 -21.42 -26.05
CA GLU A 64 -5.52 -21.12 -25.30
C GLU A 64 -5.55 -19.64 -24.91
N GLU A 65 -4.41 -19.12 -24.45
CA GLU A 65 -4.24 -17.70 -24.13
C GLU A 65 -4.52 -16.81 -25.34
N LEU A 66 -3.89 -17.10 -26.49
CA LEU A 66 -4.09 -16.33 -27.72
C LEU A 66 -5.56 -16.33 -28.15
N ARG A 67 -6.21 -17.50 -28.17
CA ARG A 67 -7.62 -17.63 -28.52
C ARG A 67 -8.51 -16.77 -27.61
N TYR A 68 -8.30 -16.81 -26.29
CA TYR A 68 -9.13 -16.04 -25.36
C TYR A 68 -8.84 -14.54 -25.40
N LYS A 69 -7.59 -14.13 -25.67
CA LYS A 69 -7.27 -12.72 -25.93
C LYS A 69 -8.02 -12.21 -27.16
N ASP A 70 -7.99 -12.95 -28.28
CA ASP A 70 -8.71 -12.58 -29.50
C ASP A 70 -10.22 -12.47 -29.27
N MET A 71 -10.79 -13.41 -28.52
CA MET A 71 -12.22 -13.38 -28.17
C MET A 71 -12.58 -12.22 -27.24
N ALA A 72 -11.67 -11.79 -26.34
CA ALA A 72 -11.88 -10.66 -25.45
C ALA A 72 -11.84 -9.35 -26.25
N ILE A 73 -10.83 -9.19 -27.09
CA ILE A 73 -10.59 -7.99 -27.91
C ILE A 73 -11.69 -7.81 -28.96
N SER A 74 -12.14 -8.90 -29.59
CA SER A 74 -13.25 -8.86 -30.57
C SER A 74 -14.63 -8.61 -29.95
N GLY A 75 -14.74 -8.67 -28.62
CA GLY A 75 -16.02 -8.54 -27.90
C GLY A 75 -16.91 -9.78 -27.95
N ALA A 76 -16.41 -10.89 -28.50
CA ALA A 76 -17.13 -12.17 -28.55
C ALA A 76 -17.50 -12.70 -27.15
N MET A 77 -16.78 -12.27 -26.10
CA MET A 77 -17.06 -12.63 -24.71
C MET A 77 -17.88 -11.61 -23.91
N ASN A 78 -18.34 -10.49 -24.50
CA ASN A 78 -18.92 -9.38 -23.74
C ASN A 78 -20.11 -9.77 -22.84
N GLN A 79 -20.92 -10.76 -23.25
CA GLN A 79 -22.04 -11.25 -22.44
C GLN A 79 -21.60 -12.08 -21.21
N ALA A 80 -20.38 -12.62 -21.26
CA ALA A 80 -19.78 -13.46 -20.23
C ALA A 80 -18.76 -12.71 -19.33
N LEU A 81 -18.49 -11.44 -19.64
CA LEU A 81 -17.61 -10.58 -18.87
C LEU A 81 -18.41 -9.61 -18.00
N ILE A 82 -17.94 -9.38 -16.78
CA ILE A 82 -18.53 -8.37 -15.88
C ILE A 82 -17.88 -7.01 -16.16
N PRO A 83 -18.64 -5.96 -16.57
CA PRO A 83 -18.10 -4.62 -16.77
C PRO A 83 -17.84 -3.95 -15.41
N VAL A 84 -16.59 -4.00 -14.93
CA VAL A 84 -16.22 -3.61 -13.56
C VAL A 84 -16.41 -2.12 -13.36
N MET A 85 -16.02 -1.29 -14.33
CA MET A 85 -16.15 0.16 -14.21
C MET A 85 -17.60 0.63 -14.20
N LYS A 86 -18.48 0.00 -14.97
CA LYS A 86 -19.92 0.27 -14.90
C LYS A 86 -20.54 -0.10 -13.55
N LYS A 87 -20.09 -1.20 -12.93
CA LYS A 87 -20.69 -1.71 -11.67
C LYS A 87 -20.06 -1.16 -10.39
N SER A 88 -18.79 -0.77 -10.43
CA SER A 88 -17.99 -0.51 -9.23
C SER A 88 -16.97 0.61 -9.43
N TYR A 89 -17.33 1.63 -10.20
CA TYR A 89 -16.46 2.78 -10.53
C TYR A 89 -15.68 3.31 -9.33
N SER A 90 -16.37 3.67 -8.24
CA SER A 90 -15.74 4.27 -7.05
C SER A 90 -14.75 3.33 -6.36
N LEU A 91 -15.07 2.03 -6.26
CA LEU A 91 -14.17 1.03 -5.69
C LEU A 91 -12.91 0.86 -6.54
N VAL A 92 -13.04 0.88 -7.87
CA VAL A 92 -11.89 0.78 -8.77
C VAL A 92 -11.02 2.03 -8.70
N GLN A 93 -11.61 3.23 -8.71
CA GLN A 93 -10.82 4.47 -8.56
C GLN A 93 -10.04 4.46 -7.25
N PHE A 94 -10.71 4.07 -6.16
CA PHE A 94 -10.07 3.98 -4.87
C PHE A 94 -8.97 2.90 -4.81
N TRP A 95 -9.16 1.76 -5.48
CA TRP A 95 -8.12 0.75 -5.62
C TRP A 95 -6.88 1.30 -6.33
N LEU A 96 -7.06 2.01 -7.44
CA LEU A 96 -5.95 2.62 -8.18
C LEU A 96 -5.19 3.65 -7.33
N GLU A 97 -5.88 4.36 -6.43
CA GLU A 97 -5.25 5.25 -5.47
C GLU A 97 -4.45 4.51 -4.39
N LEU A 98 -4.92 3.34 -3.95
CA LEU A 98 -4.22 2.49 -2.99
C LEU A 98 -3.01 1.76 -3.57
N THR A 99 -2.97 1.58 -4.89
CA THR A 99 -1.87 0.90 -5.61
C THR A 99 -1.03 1.86 -6.45
N SER A 100 -1.18 3.18 -6.25
CA SER A 100 -0.59 4.19 -7.15
C SER A 100 0.93 4.20 -7.20
N TYR A 101 1.60 3.68 -6.17
CA TYR A 101 3.05 3.57 -6.08
C TYR A 101 3.59 2.17 -6.36
N LEU A 102 2.71 1.17 -6.44
CA LEU A 102 3.12 -0.18 -6.83
C LEU A 102 3.57 -0.18 -8.29
N LYS A 103 4.69 -0.85 -8.57
CA LYS A 103 5.18 -1.10 -9.94
C LYS A 103 5.32 -2.60 -10.15
N TYR A 104 4.70 -3.11 -11.22
CA TYR A 104 4.66 -4.56 -11.43
C TYR A 104 6.04 -5.15 -11.76
N GLU A 105 6.96 -4.33 -12.27
CA GLU A 105 8.38 -4.69 -12.45
C GLU A 105 9.10 -5.05 -11.15
N ASN A 106 8.58 -4.59 -10.00
CA ASN A 106 9.10 -4.89 -8.67
C ASN A 106 8.43 -6.11 -8.03
N TYR A 107 7.56 -6.83 -8.75
CA TYR A 107 6.91 -8.03 -8.24
C TYR A 107 7.88 -9.25 -8.25
N PRO A 108 7.99 -10.04 -7.16
CA PRO A 108 7.26 -9.93 -5.90
C PRO A 108 7.73 -8.73 -5.05
N PHE A 109 6.76 -7.98 -4.52
CA PHE A 109 7.04 -6.79 -3.72
C PHE A 109 7.77 -7.14 -2.42
N THR A 110 8.69 -6.27 -2.01
CA THR A 110 9.55 -6.51 -0.84
C THR A 110 8.90 -5.97 0.44
N LEU A 111 9.04 -6.74 1.54
CA LEU A 111 8.71 -6.32 2.90
C LEU A 111 9.95 -6.43 3.79
N HIS A 112 10.64 -5.32 3.98
CA HIS A 112 11.78 -5.18 4.86
C HIS A 112 11.37 -5.32 6.33
N LYS A 113 12.13 -6.10 7.08
CA LYS A 113 11.97 -6.25 8.54
C LYS A 113 12.61 -5.07 9.26
N GLU A 114 12.04 -4.64 10.39
CA GLU A 114 12.74 -3.71 11.29
C GLU A 114 14.08 -4.31 11.74
N GLU A 115 15.14 -3.52 11.63
CA GLU A 115 16.48 -3.89 12.10
C GLU A 115 16.85 -2.90 13.19
N PRO A 116 16.62 -3.23 14.48
CA PRO A 116 16.89 -2.29 15.55
C PRO A 116 18.39 -1.98 15.63
N MET A 117 18.74 -0.70 15.68
CA MET A 117 20.11 -0.30 15.98
C MET A 117 20.42 -0.58 17.44
N THR A 118 21.34 -1.50 17.67
CA THR A 118 21.85 -1.84 19.00
C THR A 118 23.29 -1.37 19.11
N PRO A 119 23.65 -0.60 20.15
CA PRO A 119 25.05 -0.25 20.38
C PRO A 119 25.85 -1.53 20.71
N PRO A 120 27.13 -1.61 20.31
CA PRO A 120 28.00 -2.70 20.74
C PRO A 120 28.05 -2.81 22.27
N THR A 121 28.02 -4.04 22.78
CA THR A 121 27.92 -4.30 24.24
C THR A 121 29.20 -3.99 25.02
N GLU A 122 30.32 -3.77 24.33
CA GLU A 122 31.64 -3.59 24.93
C GLU A 122 32.09 -2.12 25.00
N LEU A 123 31.24 -1.17 24.60
CA LEU A 123 31.58 0.25 24.62
C LEU A 123 31.65 0.80 26.05
N THR A 124 32.69 1.58 26.33
CA THR A 124 32.72 2.44 27.52
C THR A 124 31.66 3.54 27.42
N PRO A 125 31.28 4.21 28.53
CA PRO A 125 30.28 5.28 28.48
C PRO A 125 30.60 6.41 27.48
N LYS A 126 31.89 6.76 27.32
CA LYS A 126 32.33 7.80 26.38
C LYS A 126 32.23 7.33 24.93
N GLU A 127 32.61 6.08 24.65
CA GLU A 127 32.50 5.51 23.30
C GLU A 127 31.03 5.30 22.91
N LEU A 128 30.17 4.97 23.89
CA LEU A 128 28.74 4.87 23.68
C LEU A 128 28.13 6.23 23.29
N GLU A 129 28.53 7.30 23.97
CA GLU A 129 28.13 8.67 23.61
C GLU A 129 28.58 9.02 22.19
N GLU A 130 29.85 8.76 21.84
CA GLU A 130 30.37 8.99 20.50
C GLU A 130 29.64 8.17 19.43
N TRP A 131 29.29 6.91 19.74
CA TRP A 131 28.51 6.06 18.84
C TRP A 131 27.10 6.62 18.60
N TYR A 132 26.43 7.12 19.65
CA TYR A 132 25.13 7.79 19.50
C TYR A 132 25.21 9.06 18.65
N LEU A 133 26.32 9.80 18.71
CA LEU A 133 26.49 11.03 17.94
C LEU A 133 26.87 10.78 16.47
N THR A 134 27.60 9.71 16.17
CA THR A 134 28.22 9.49 14.85
C THR A 134 27.57 8.38 14.04
N THR A 135 26.99 7.39 14.70
CA THR A 135 26.55 6.15 14.07
C THR A 135 25.05 5.94 14.21
N PHE A 136 24.46 6.29 15.35
CA PHE A 136 23.03 6.10 15.58
C PHE A 136 22.19 6.85 14.55
N LYS A 137 21.26 6.11 13.95
CA LYS A 137 20.28 6.63 12.99
C LYS A 137 18.89 6.47 13.57
N SER A 138 18.04 7.47 13.37
CA SER A 138 16.63 7.36 13.73
C SER A 138 15.94 6.22 12.95
N ARG A 139 14.77 5.77 13.41
CA ARG A 139 13.97 4.78 12.65
C ARG A 139 13.63 5.28 11.25
N PHE A 140 13.34 6.57 11.11
CA PHE A 140 13.13 7.20 9.82
C PHE A 140 14.35 7.07 8.91
N GLU A 141 15.54 7.39 9.43
CA GLU A 141 16.76 7.31 8.63
C GLU A 141 17.10 5.88 8.23
N GLN A 142 16.87 4.91 9.11
CA GLN A 142 17.03 3.50 8.78
C GLN A 142 16.05 3.04 7.71
N ALA A 143 14.77 3.40 7.84
CA ALA A 143 13.75 3.07 6.86
C ALA A 143 14.00 3.77 5.52
N PHE A 144 14.10 5.09 5.52
CA PHE A 144 14.16 5.89 4.30
C PHE A 144 15.54 5.88 3.66
N GLN A 145 16.63 6.03 4.43
CA GLN A 145 17.97 6.13 3.85
C GLN A 145 18.61 4.76 3.60
N ASN A 146 18.56 3.84 4.57
CA ASN A 146 19.27 2.56 4.41
C ASN A 146 18.49 1.57 3.54
N LYS A 147 17.20 1.38 3.80
CA LYS A 147 16.39 0.37 3.08
C LYS A 147 15.92 0.89 1.72
N HIS A 148 15.52 2.15 1.66
CA HIS A 148 14.95 2.75 0.46
C HIS A 148 15.90 3.66 -0.30
N ASN A 149 17.17 3.80 0.12
CA ASN A 149 18.17 4.64 -0.56
C ASN A 149 17.72 6.09 -0.82
N ARG A 150 16.89 6.63 0.09
CA ARG A 150 16.24 7.95 -0.03
C ARG A 150 15.29 8.08 -1.23
N ASP A 151 14.83 6.96 -1.78
CA ASP A 151 13.80 6.93 -2.80
C ASP A 151 12.41 6.88 -2.18
N MET A 152 11.72 8.01 -2.28
CA MET A 152 10.34 8.16 -1.84
C MET A 152 9.40 7.16 -2.53
N PHE A 153 9.63 6.85 -3.81
CA PHE A 153 8.74 5.95 -4.55
C PHE A 153 8.85 4.52 -4.03
N SER A 154 10.07 4.03 -3.80
CA SER A 154 10.30 2.72 -3.19
C SER A 154 9.69 2.63 -1.78
N PHE A 155 9.83 3.68 -0.94
CA PHE A 155 9.20 3.69 0.39
C PHE A 155 7.67 3.62 0.30
N PHE A 156 7.07 4.39 -0.60
CA PHE A 156 5.61 4.41 -0.76
C PHE A 156 5.06 3.14 -1.40
N GLU A 157 5.82 2.49 -2.27
CA GLU A 157 5.49 1.16 -2.78
C GLU A 157 5.41 0.15 -1.63
N GLU A 158 6.44 0.07 -0.79
CA GLU A 158 6.44 -0.84 0.35
C GLU A 158 5.30 -0.50 1.34
N LEU A 159 5.09 0.78 1.65
CA LEU A 159 4.02 1.22 2.54
C LEU A 159 2.62 0.82 2.02
N GLN A 160 2.37 0.98 0.71
CA GLN A 160 1.09 0.58 0.10
C GLN A 160 0.95 -0.94 0.05
N PHE A 161 2.00 -1.67 -0.31
CA PHE A 161 1.98 -3.12 -0.37
C PHE A 161 1.77 -3.74 1.01
N ALA A 162 2.52 -3.30 2.03
CA ALA A 162 2.39 -3.75 3.41
C ALA A 162 0.97 -3.55 3.93
N TYR A 163 0.39 -2.37 3.66
CA TYR A 163 -0.99 -2.07 4.02
C TYR A 163 -2.01 -3.00 3.33
N ILE A 164 -1.91 -3.20 2.01
CA ILE A 164 -2.83 -4.05 1.26
C ILE A 164 -2.72 -5.50 1.75
N SER A 165 -1.50 -6.00 1.93
CA SER A 165 -1.25 -7.37 2.36
C SER A 165 -1.74 -7.62 3.78
N TYR A 166 -1.54 -6.67 4.69
CA TYR A 166 -2.13 -6.74 6.02
C TYR A 166 -3.66 -6.75 5.97
N VAL A 167 -4.28 -5.80 5.26
CA VAL A 167 -5.75 -5.64 5.27
C VAL A 167 -6.46 -6.82 4.60
N LEU A 168 -5.96 -7.25 3.43
CA LEU A 168 -6.60 -8.28 2.61
C LEU A 168 -6.19 -9.71 3.01
N PHE A 169 -4.91 -9.94 3.31
CA PHE A 169 -4.38 -11.30 3.51
C PHE A 169 -4.12 -11.63 4.98
N LYS A 170 -4.23 -10.65 5.89
CA LYS A 170 -3.89 -10.81 7.31
C LYS A 170 -2.45 -11.27 7.51
N ASP A 171 -1.56 -10.82 6.63
CA ASP A 171 -0.13 -11.10 6.70
C ASP A 171 0.50 -10.35 7.89
N GLU A 172 1.07 -11.11 8.83
CA GLU A 172 1.71 -10.58 10.04
C GLU A 172 3.01 -9.81 9.74
N GLN A 173 3.80 -10.26 8.75
CA GLN A 173 5.00 -9.53 8.33
C GLN A 173 4.61 -8.19 7.70
N ALA A 174 3.54 -8.18 6.91
CA ALA A 174 3.00 -6.96 6.33
C ALA A 174 2.45 -6.01 7.40
N TYR A 175 1.80 -6.54 8.45
CA TYR A 175 1.40 -5.77 9.62
C TYR A 175 2.61 -5.09 10.28
N ASP A 176 3.64 -5.86 10.64
CA ASP A 176 4.83 -5.34 11.32
C ASP A 176 5.54 -4.28 10.47
N CYS A 177 5.74 -4.54 9.18
CA CYS A 177 6.33 -3.59 8.25
C CYS A 177 5.49 -2.30 8.15
N TYR A 178 4.18 -2.41 7.96
CA TYR A 178 3.30 -1.26 7.81
C TYR A 178 3.37 -0.32 9.03
N PHE A 179 3.28 -0.87 10.23
CA PHE A 179 3.35 -0.09 11.45
C PHE A 179 4.76 0.45 11.73
N TYR A 180 5.81 -0.30 11.40
CA TYR A 180 7.18 0.19 11.46
C TYR A 180 7.38 1.42 10.57
N LEU A 181 6.93 1.37 9.30
CA LEU A 181 7.08 2.48 8.36
C LEU A 181 6.30 3.72 8.82
N ILE A 182 5.06 3.56 9.31
CA ILE A 182 4.28 4.68 9.86
C ILE A 182 5.00 5.32 11.05
N GLN A 183 5.39 4.50 12.04
CA GLN A 183 6.02 5.00 13.25
C GLN A 183 7.41 5.59 12.98
N ALA A 184 8.13 5.10 11.97
CA ALA A 184 9.36 5.72 11.51
C ALA A 184 9.10 7.15 11.02
N VAL A 185 8.05 7.38 10.22
CA VAL A 185 7.72 8.73 9.72
C VAL A 185 7.20 9.64 10.84
N TYR A 186 6.38 9.14 11.77
CA TYR A 186 5.87 9.94 12.89
C TYR A 186 6.96 10.40 13.87
N ASN A 187 8.11 9.73 13.88
CA ASN A 187 9.24 10.05 14.75
C ASN A 187 10.47 10.50 13.94
N ALA A 188 10.26 11.10 12.76
CA ALA A 188 11.35 11.54 11.89
C ALA A 188 12.05 12.80 12.40
N GLY A 189 11.35 13.64 13.16
CA GLY A 189 11.81 14.91 13.70
C GLY A 189 11.85 16.05 12.67
N GLU A 190 11.79 17.29 13.16
CA GLU A 190 11.78 18.53 12.38
C GLU A 190 12.87 18.60 11.28
N TRP A 191 14.09 18.15 11.58
CA TRP A 191 15.19 18.17 10.61
C TRP A 191 14.88 17.31 9.39
N SER A 192 14.35 16.10 9.58
CA SER A 192 13.98 15.22 8.47
C SER A 192 12.84 15.82 7.65
N VAL A 193 11.84 16.38 8.33
CA VAL A 193 10.68 17.06 7.73
C VAL A 193 11.12 18.20 6.83
N THR A 194 12.04 19.02 7.32
CA THR A 194 12.60 20.17 6.58
C THR A 194 13.41 19.74 5.36
N ASN A 195 14.15 18.63 5.45
CA ASN A 195 15.03 18.16 4.37
C ASN A 195 14.32 17.31 3.30
N ALA A 196 13.11 16.82 3.55
CA ALA A 196 12.35 16.00 2.60
C ALA A 196 10.87 16.41 2.49
N PRO A 197 10.53 17.68 2.21
CA PRO A 197 9.15 18.16 2.27
C PRO A 197 8.20 17.42 1.31
N GLY A 198 8.68 17.05 0.12
CA GLY A 198 7.90 16.26 -0.84
C GLY A 198 7.50 14.88 -0.31
N PHE A 199 8.37 14.25 0.48
CA PHE A 199 8.10 12.96 1.11
C PHE A 199 6.96 13.09 2.13
N PHE A 200 7.06 14.00 3.10
CA PHE A 200 6.04 14.10 4.16
C PHE A 200 4.66 14.50 3.62
N ARG A 201 4.63 15.37 2.60
CA ARG A 201 3.39 15.69 1.89
C ARG A 201 2.77 14.46 1.22
N GLY A 202 3.56 13.72 0.45
CA GLY A 202 3.10 12.50 -0.23
C GLY A 202 2.67 11.40 0.75
N PHE A 203 3.35 11.30 1.88
CA PHE A 203 3.01 10.37 2.94
C PHE A 203 1.60 10.65 3.50
N LEU A 204 1.29 11.89 3.86
CA LEU A 204 -0.06 12.24 4.34
C LEU A 204 -1.15 11.98 3.29
N ASP A 205 -0.84 12.14 1.99
CA ASP A 205 -1.77 11.78 0.91
C ASP A 205 -2.07 10.26 0.89
N ILE A 206 -1.06 9.42 1.10
CA ILE A 206 -1.22 7.96 1.16
C ILE A 206 -1.98 7.56 2.43
N ILE A 207 -1.59 8.08 3.59
CA ILE A 207 -2.23 7.75 4.87
C ILE A 207 -3.71 8.14 4.85
N ARG A 208 -4.06 9.32 4.30
CA ARG A 208 -5.47 9.74 4.15
C ARG A 208 -6.28 8.69 3.39
N LYS A 209 -5.75 8.19 2.27
CA LYS A 209 -6.42 7.18 1.44
C LYS A 209 -6.58 5.87 2.22
N GLN A 210 -5.55 5.42 2.93
CA GLN A 210 -5.62 4.21 3.74
C GLN A 210 -6.64 4.35 4.89
N PHE A 211 -6.63 5.48 5.59
CA PHE A 211 -7.57 5.77 6.67
C PHE A 211 -9.02 5.75 6.18
N ASN A 212 -9.30 6.16 4.93
CA ASN A 212 -10.65 6.08 4.37
C ASN A 212 -11.22 4.65 4.27
N THR A 213 -10.40 3.60 4.44
CA THR A 213 -10.92 2.21 4.53
C THR A 213 -11.18 1.75 5.96
N ILE A 214 -10.63 2.47 6.93
CA ILE A 214 -10.69 2.13 8.35
C ILE A 214 -11.83 2.93 8.95
N LYS A 215 -12.64 2.30 9.81
CA LYS A 215 -13.71 3.05 10.48
C LYS A 215 -13.10 4.05 11.45
N ALA A 216 -13.76 5.21 11.63
CA ALA A 216 -13.27 6.22 12.54
C ALA A 216 -13.17 5.71 13.99
N GLU A 217 -14.08 4.82 14.40
CA GLU A 217 -14.08 4.18 15.73
C GLU A 217 -12.84 3.33 16.01
N ASP A 218 -12.13 2.87 14.97
CA ASP A 218 -10.89 2.09 15.09
C ASP A 218 -9.64 2.99 15.15
N LEU A 219 -9.79 4.28 14.83
CA LEU A 219 -8.72 5.29 14.79
C LEU A 219 -8.72 6.11 16.09
N ILE A 220 -8.45 5.44 17.21
CA ILE A 220 -8.35 6.06 18.54
C ILE A 220 -6.91 6.50 18.86
N PRO A 221 -6.68 7.48 19.77
CA PRO A 221 -5.35 7.99 20.08
C PRO A 221 -4.30 6.92 20.44
N ASP A 222 -4.70 5.88 21.17
CA ASP A 222 -3.81 4.80 21.61
C ASP A 222 -3.50 3.78 20.48
N ASN A 223 -4.15 3.88 19.32
CA ASN A 223 -3.87 3.02 18.18
C ASN A 223 -2.51 3.41 17.56
N LYS A 224 -1.67 2.42 17.22
CA LYS A 224 -0.40 2.61 16.50
C LYS A 224 -0.52 3.40 15.17
N LEU A 225 -1.71 3.53 14.60
CA LEU A 225 -1.98 4.37 13.41
C LEU A 225 -2.08 5.85 13.74
N ILE A 226 -2.45 6.19 14.97
CA ILE A 226 -2.71 7.58 15.39
C ILE A 226 -1.65 8.04 16.39
N ALA A 227 -1.16 7.15 17.24
CA ALA A 227 -0.12 7.43 18.22
C ALA A 227 1.09 8.10 17.54
N ASN A 228 1.43 9.29 18.02
CA ASN A 228 2.52 10.17 17.54
C ASN A 228 2.27 10.91 16.22
N LEU A 229 1.08 10.78 15.60
CA LEU A 229 0.74 11.57 14.41
C LEU A 229 0.76 13.07 14.72
N SER A 230 0.35 13.47 15.93
CA SER A 230 0.43 14.86 16.39
C SER A 230 1.83 15.45 16.25
N ASN A 231 2.87 14.68 16.59
CA ASN A 231 4.27 15.10 16.55
C ASN A 231 4.70 15.41 15.11
N LEU A 232 4.33 14.55 14.16
CA LEU A 232 4.61 14.81 12.74
C LEU A 232 3.94 16.09 12.25
N LEU A 233 2.67 16.29 12.61
CA LEU A 233 1.93 17.46 12.15
C LEU A 233 2.49 18.75 12.79
N GLU A 234 2.93 18.70 14.04
CA GLU A 234 3.65 19.79 14.71
C GLU A 234 4.99 20.09 14.03
N ASP A 235 5.83 19.07 13.78
CA ASP A 235 7.09 19.23 13.04
C ASP A 235 6.88 19.86 11.65
N MET A 236 5.79 19.50 10.96
CA MET A 236 5.41 20.08 9.67
C MET A 236 4.97 21.53 9.79
N ASP A 237 4.19 21.87 10.82
CA ASP A 237 3.72 23.23 11.11
C ASP A 237 4.91 24.16 11.48
N ASP A 238 5.89 23.64 12.21
CA ASP A 238 7.06 24.39 12.70
C ASP A 238 8.20 24.50 11.69
N SER A 239 8.24 23.64 10.67
CA SER A 239 9.29 23.59 9.62
C SER A 239 9.56 24.89 8.87
N GLY A 240 8.65 25.88 8.93
CA GLY A 240 8.73 27.12 8.16
C GLY A 240 8.46 26.95 6.65
N ILE A 241 8.12 25.74 6.19
CA ILE A 241 7.87 25.43 4.77
C ILE A 241 6.36 25.48 4.50
N GLU A 242 5.89 26.51 3.79
CA GLU A 242 4.45 26.77 3.59
C GLU A 242 3.66 25.56 3.05
N PRO A 243 4.12 24.83 2.01
CA PRO A 243 3.41 23.64 1.54
C PRO A 243 3.24 22.53 2.58
N LEU A 244 4.13 22.44 3.58
CA LEU A 244 3.99 21.47 4.68
C LEU A 244 2.94 21.91 5.69
N LYS A 245 2.93 23.20 6.05
CA LYS A 245 1.92 23.80 6.94
C LYS A 245 0.52 23.66 6.38
N GLU A 246 0.36 24.00 5.09
CA GLU A 246 -0.91 23.83 4.38
C GLU A 246 -1.36 22.37 4.41
N LYS A 247 -0.42 21.43 4.20
CA LYS A 247 -0.74 20.01 4.19
C LYS A 247 -1.10 19.47 5.57
N ALA A 248 -0.37 19.86 6.60
CA ALA A 248 -0.66 19.49 7.98
C ALA A 248 -2.04 20.03 8.39
N SER A 249 -2.33 21.29 8.08
CA SER A 249 -3.64 21.92 8.31
C SER A 249 -4.78 21.20 7.55
N GLU A 250 -4.58 20.85 6.27
CA GLU A 250 -5.53 20.07 5.49
C GLU A 250 -5.83 18.71 6.15
N PHE A 251 -4.77 18.03 6.62
CA PHE A 251 -4.88 16.72 7.23
C PHE A 251 -5.55 16.78 8.61
N ARG A 252 -5.24 17.77 9.45
CA ARG A 252 -5.94 18.02 10.73
C ARG A 252 -7.44 18.18 10.51
N ARG A 253 -7.83 19.05 9.56
CA ARG A 253 -9.24 19.24 9.20
C ARG A 253 -9.90 17.93 8.75
N TYR A 254 -9.20 17.11 7.97
CA TYR A 254 -9.70 15.79 7.56
C TYR A 254 -9.95 14.87 8.77
N LEU A 255 -9.07 14.87 9.78
CA LEU A 255 -9.25 14.08 11.00
C LEU A 255 -10.44 14.59 11.82
N ASP A 256 -10.56 15.91 11.97
CA ASP A 256 -11.67 16.56 12.68
C ASP A 256 -13.02 16.25 12.02
N GLU A 257 -13.10 16.39 10.69
CA GLU A 257 -14.30 16.05 9.89
C GLU A 257 -14.70 14.58 10.04
N ARG A 258 -13.74 13.69 10.31
CA ARG A 258 -13.97 12.27 10.58
C ARG A 258 -14.22 11.94 12.05
N GLY A 259 -14.12 12.92 12.96
CA GLY A 259 -14.23 12.71 14.39
C GLY A 259 -13.06 11.93 14.99
N ILE A 260 -11.88 11.98 14.38
CA ILE A 260 -10.67 11.30 14.84
C ILE A 260 -9.89 12.28 15.74
N GLN A 261 -9.62 11.86 16.97
CA GLN A 261 -8.81 12.64 17.92
C GLN A 261 -7.36 12.17 17.86
N ILE A 262 -6.43 13.14 17.86
CA ILE A 262 -4.98 12.91 17.85
C ILE A 262 -4.29 13.72 18.93
#